data_AF-A0A0W1D049-F1
#
_entry.id   AF-A0A0W1D049-F1
#
_cell.length_a   1.000
_cell.length_b   1.000
_cell.length_c   1.000
_cell.angle_alpha   90.00
_cell.angle_beta   90.00
_cell.angle_gamma   90.00
#
_symmetry.space_group_name_H-M   'P 1'
#
loop_
_entity.id
_entity.type
_entity.pdbx_description
1 polymer ?
#
loop_
_entity_poly.entity_id
_entity_poly.type
_entity_poly.pdbx_seq_one_letter_code
_entity_poly.pdbx_strand_id
1 'polypeptide(L)'
;MGWLGSKAPPERAEQVLEILRVTVAILILIHGVYRLSAGLVAPFGTWLDSIGFPFGYGWAMAVTLYELVGPALMLARRWTSLVAFGHVAILTLGMILVHLPAGWFVVGGGRNGMEYSVILIVALLGIAWAYWPARHSA
;
A
#
# COMPACT_ATOMS: atom_id res chain seq x y z
N MET A 1 -32.84 -12.81 15.49
CA MET A 1 -31.95 -11.82 14.87
C MET A 1 -31.34 -10.96 15.97
N GLY A 2 -30.03 -11.03 16.22
CA GLY A 2 -29.35 -10.04 17.07
C GLY A 2 -28.13 -10.54 17.86
N TRP A 3 -27.24 -11.34 17.25
CA TRP A 3 -25.93 -11.68 17.86
C TRP A 3 -24.83 -10.66 17.52
N LEU A 4 -25.17 -9.61 16.78
CA LEU A 4 -24.22 -8.58 16.37
C LEU A 4 -24.33 -7.39 17.33
N GLY A 5 -23.19 -6.94 17.86
CA GLY A 5 -23.09 -5.72 18.64
C GLY A 5 -23.43 -4.47 17.83
N SER A 6 -23.50 -3.32 18.50
CA SER A 6 -23.71 -2.04 17.83
C SER A 6 -22.57 -1.72 16.85
N LYS A 7 -22.89 -0.99 15.80
CA LYS A 7 -21.89 -0.40 14.91
C LYS A 7 -21.05 0.62 15.66
N ALA A 8 -19.82 0.85 15.21
CA ALA A 8 -19.02 1.96 15.71
C ALA A 8 -19.74 3.31 15.43
N PRO A 9 -19.75 4.25 16.38
CA PRO A 9 -20.22 5.62 16.13
C PRO A 9 -19.44 6.28 14.98
N PRO A 10 -20.09 7.13 14.16
CA PRO A 10 -19.44 7.77 13.01
C PRO A 10 -18.16 8.52 13.36
N GLU A 11 -18.13 9.29 14.45
CA GLU A 11 -16.94 10.08 14.82
C GLU A 11 -15.74 9.18 15.15
N ARG A 12 -15.98 8.02 15.77
CA ARG A 12 -14.93 7.04 16.06
C ARG A 12 -14.44 6.35 14.78
N ALA A 13 -15.35 6.05 13.86
CA ALA A 13 -14.99 5.46 12.57
C ALA A 13 -14.12 6.41 11.74
N GLU A 14 -14.44 7.71 11.73
CA GLU A 14 -13.63 8.75 11.09
C GLU A 14 -12.23 8.85 11.71
N GLN A 15 -12.12 8.88 13.04
CA GLN A 15 -10.83 8.88 13.73
C GLN A 15 -9.98 7.65 13.40
N VAL A 16 -10.59 6.47 13.37
CA VAL A 16 -9.90 5.22 13.00
C VAL A 16 -9.40 5.27 11.56
N LEU A 17 -10.18 5.82 10.62
CA LEU A 17 -9.75 5.99 9.23
C LEU A 17 -8.56 6.95 9.11
N GLU A 18 -8.54 8.03 9.88
CA GLU A 18 -7.42 8.95 9.92
C GLU A 18 -6.14 8.28 10.46
N ILE A 19 -6.26 7.51 11.55
CA ILE A 19 -5.16 6.72 12.09
C ILE A 19 -4.66 5.71 11.06
N LEU A 20 -5.57 5.00 10.39
CA LEU A 20 -5.24 3.99 9.39
C LEU A 20 -4.53 4.64 8.19
N ARG A 21 -5.04 5.76 7.67
CA ARG A 21 -4.41 6.51 6.58
C ARG A 21 -2.98 6.91 6.92
N VAL A 22 -2.76 7.51 8.09
CA VAL A 22 -1.43 7.96 8.52
C VAL A 22 -0.50 6.77 8.69
N THR A 23 -0.95 5.71 9.36
CA THR A 23 -0.15 4.50 9.61
C THR A 23 0.26 3.83 8.30
N VAL A 24 -0.68 3.59 7.39
CA VAL A 24 -0.42 2.97 6.09
C VAL A 24 0.53 3.83 5.26
N ALA A 25 0.33 5.16 5.24
CA ALA A 25 1.23 6.05 4.53
C ALA A 25 2.66 5.98 5.08
N ILE A 26 2.85 6.02 6.40
CA ILE A 26 4.18 5.90 7.01
C ILE A 26 4.83 4.55 6.67
N LEU A 27 4.08 3.45 6.76
CA LEU A 27 4.59 2.12 6.44
C LEU A 27 5.10 2.04 5.00
N ILE A 28 4.36 2.57 4.04
CA ILE A 28 4.77 2.59 2.64
C ILE A 28 5.98 3.53 2.44
N LEU A 29 5.97 4.71 3.08
CA LEU A 29 7.06 5.67 2.99
C LEU A 29 8.38 5.06 3.44
N ILE A 30 8.37 4.29 4.53
CA ILE A 30 9.55 3.58 5.03
C ILE A 30 10.11 2.62 3.97
N HIS A 31 9.27 1.95 3.18
CA HIS A 31 9.74 1.04 2.11
C HIS A 31 10.46 1.81 1.01
N GLY A 32 9.88 2.92 0.53
CA GLY A 32 10.50 3.78 -0.48
C GLY A 32 11.82 4.37 0.00
N VAL A 33 11.84 4.91 1.23
CA VAL A 33 13.05 5.48 1.87
C VAL A 33 14.13 4.42 2.01
N TYR A 34 13.78 3.26 2.58
CA TYR A 34 14.75 2.19 2.80
C TYR A 34 15.32 1.65 1.47
N ARG A 35 14.47 1.45 0.45
CA ARG A 35 14.94 0.99 -0.87
C ARG A 35 15.95 1.98 -1.47
N LEU A 36 15.70 3.28 -1.33
CA LEU A 36 16.60 4.31 -1.82
C LEU A 36 17.90 4.39 -1.00
N SER A 37 17.79 4.49 0.33
CA SER A 37 18.93 4.70 1.22
C SER A 37 19.87 3.49 1.28
N ALA A 38 19.34 2.28 1.11
CA ALA A 38 20.13 1.05 1.09
C ALA A 38 20.68 0.70 -0.31
N GLY A 39 20.50 1.57 -1.31
CA GLY A 39 20.97 1.32 -2.67
C GLY A 39 20.27 0.15 -3.38
N LEU A 40 19.05 -0.21 -2.95
CA LEU A 40 18.33 -1.39 -3.41
C LEU A 40 17.52 -1.17 -4.69
N VAL A 41 17.48 0.05 -5.22
CA VAL A 41 16.79 0.34 -6.49
C VAL A 41 17.42 -0.43 -7.66
N ALA A 42 18.75 -0.42 -7.78
CA ALA A 42 19.43 -1.12 -8.86
C ALA A 42 19.29 -2.65 -8.77
N PRO A 43 19.54 -3.31 -7.61
CA PRO A 43 19.27 -4.73 -7.45
C PRO A 43 17.82 -5.13 -7.75
N PHE A 44 16.85 -4.32 -7.31
CA PHE A 44 15.44 -4.57 -7.60
C PHE A 44 15.15 -4.47 -9.12
N GLY A 45 15.75 -3.49 -9.79
CA GLY A 45 15.67 -3.35 -11.24
C GLY A 45 16.26 -4.54 -11.99
N THR A 46 17.43 -5.02 -11.60
CA THR A 46 18.04 -6.22 -12.19
C THR A 46 17.17 -7.47 -12.00
N TRP A 47 16.51 -7.60 -10.84
CA TRP A 47 15.55 -8.68 -10.62
C TRP A 47 14.33 -8.54 -11.55
N LEU A 48 13.77 -7.34 -11.72
CA LEU A 48 12.68 -7.10 -12.67
C LEU A 48 13.06 -7.47 -14.12
N ASP A 49 14.27 -7.08 -14.56
CA ASP A 49 14.79 -7.47 -15.87
C ASP A 49 14.84 -9.00 -16.02
N SER A 50 15.28 -9.70 -14.97
CA SER A 50 15.42 -11.17 -14.99
C SER A 50 14.09 -11.92 -15.14
N ILE A 51 12.97 -11.28 -14.77
CA ILE A 51 11.62 -11.85 -14.89
C ILE A 51 10.83 -11.28 -16.09
N GLY A 52 11.51 -10.59 -17.00
CA GLY A 52 10.96 -10.15 -18.29
C GLY A 52 10.35 -8.76 -18.31
N PHE A 53 10.50 -7.95 -17.25
CA PHE A 53 10.11 -6.54 -17.32
C PHE A 53 11.17 -5.75 -18.12
N PRO A 54 10.80 -5.03 -19.19
CA PRO A 54 11.75 -4.21 -19.91
C PRO A 54 12.12 -2.97 -19.07
N PHE A 55 13.39 -2.57 -19.13
CA PHE A 55 13.90 -1.39 -18.39
C PHE A 55 13.66 -1.51 -16.87
N GLY A 56 14.06 -2.63 -16.26
CA GLY A 56 13.78 -2.97 -14.87
C GLY A 56 14.21 -1.89 -13.87
N TYR A 57 15.35 -1.23 -14.07
CA TYR A 57 15.74 -0.07 -13.26
C TYR A 57 14.71 1.07 -13.29
N GLY A 58 14.13 1.35 -14.47
CA GLY A 58 13.11 2.37 -14.64
C GLY A 58 11.84 2.05 -13.83
N TRP A 59 11.39 0.81 -13.87
CA TRP A 59 10.27 0.34 -13.05
C TRP A 59 10.58 0.38 -11.55
N ALA A 60 11.76 -0.09 -11.15
CA ALA A 60 12.19 -0.04 -9.75
C ALA A 60 12.24 1.40 -9.22
N MET A 61 12.75 2.33 -10.03
CA MET A 61 12.78 3.76 -9.69
C MET A 61 11.36 4.34 -9.63
N ALA A 62 10.50 4.03 -10.60
CA ALA A 62 9.12 4.51 -10.63
C ALA A 62 8.34 4.08 -9.37
N VAL A 63 8.44 2.80 -8.98
CA VAL A 63 7.84 2.28 -7.73
C VAL A 63 8.42 3.00 -6.52
N THR A 64 9.74 3.18 -6.46
CA THR A 64 10.40 3.86 -5.33
C THR A 64 9.94 5.31 -5.19
N LEU A 65 9.90 6.07 -6.29
CA LEU A 65 9.43 7.46 -6.27
C LEU A 65 7.95 7.53 -5.91
N TYR A 66 7.13 6.58 -6.36
CA TYR A 66 5.73 6.50 -5.97
C TYR A 66 5.55 6.25 -4.48
N GLU A 67 6.33 5.33 -3.90
CA GLU A 67 6.35 5.04 -2.46
C GLU A 67 6.95 6.17 -1.61
N LEU A 68 7.63 7.15 -2.21
CA LEU A 68 8.10 8.36 -1.53
C LEU A 68 7.07 9.50 -1.60
N VAL A 69 6.68 9.85 -2.83
CA VAL A 69 5.82 11.01 -3.10
C VAL A 69 4.37 10.70 -2.73
N GLY A 70 3.90 9.51 -3.05
CA GLY A 70 2.51 9.11 -2.82
C GLY A 70 2.13 9.17 -1.34
N PRO A 71 2.85 8.49 -0.42
CA PRO A 71 2.53 8.59 0.99
C PRO A 71 2.65 10.01 1.55
N ALA A 72 3.59 10.83 1.07
CA ALA A 72 3.66 12.24 1.45
C ALA A 72 2.38 13.01 1.05
N LEU A 73 1.86 12.78 -0.15
CA LEU A 73 0.59 13.33 -0.61
C LEU A 73 -0.59 12.81 0.23
N MET A 74 -0.62 11.50 0.52
CA MET A 74 -1.64 10.91 1.39
C MET A 74 -1.60 11.55 2.78
N LEU A 75 -0.42 11.77 3.37
CA LEU A 75 -0.23 12.43 4.67
C LEU A 75 -0.78 13.86 4.67
N ALA A 76 -0.50 14.61 3.60
CA ALA A 76 -1.01 15.97 3.37
C ALA A 76 -2.49 16.01 2.95
N ARG A 77 -3.18 14.86 2.91
CA ARG A 77 -4.56 14.69 2.42
C ARG A 77 -4.78 15.21 0.99
N ARG A 78 -3.74 15.16 0.15
CA ARG A 78 -3.79 15.59 -1.25
C ARG A 78 -3.89 14.37 -2.16
N TRP A 79 -4.92 14.34 -3.02
CA TRP A 79 -5.15 13.25 -3.98
C TRP A 79 -5.17 11.85 -3.35
N THR A 80 -5.52 11.76 -2.06
CA THR A 80 -5.40 10.54 -1.24
C THR A 80 -5.97 9.31 -1.93
N SER A 81 -7.15 9.41 -2.54
CA SER A 81 -7.77 8.25 -3.19
C SER A 81 -7.04 7.76 -4.42
N LEU A 82 -6.62 8.66 -5.30
CA LEU A 82 -5.89 8.28 -6.51
C LEU A 82 -4.54 7.68 -6.16
N VAL A 83 -3.88 8.25 -5.16
CA VAL A 83 -2.60 7.76 -4.67
C VAL A 83 -2.75 6.39 -3.99
N ALA A 84 -3.80 6.20 -3.20
CA ALA A 84 -4.09 4.92 -2.57
C ALA A 84 -4.37 3.84 -3.63
N PHE A 85 -5.11 4.15 -4.70
CA PHE A 85 -5.33 3.22 -5.81
C PHE A 85 -4.04 2.82 -6.54
N GLY A 86 -3.12 3.76 -6.78
CA GLY A 86 -1.83 3.38 -7.37
C GLY A 86 -1.00 2.49 -6.45
N HIS A 87 -1.03 2.71 -5.14
CA HIS A 87 -0.41 1.77 -4.19
C HIS A 87 -1.09 0.41 -4.19
N VAL A 88 -2.42 0.33 -4.32
CA VAL A 88 -3.11 -0.96 -4.48
C VAL A 88 -2.55 -1.73 -5.67
N ALA A 89 -2.35 -1.07 -6.82
CA ALA A 89 -1.77 -1.72 -8.00
C ALA A 89 -0.33 -2.22 -7.74
N ILE A 90 0.53 -1.38 -7.15
CA ILE A 90 1.92 -1.72 -6.83
C ILE A 90 1.98 -2.89 -5.83
N LEU A 91 1.24 -2.81 -4.72
CA LEU A 91 1.23 -3.84 -3.68
C LEU A 91 0.62 -5.14 -4.18
N THR A 92 -0.39 -5.09 -5.06
CA THR A 92 -0.96 -6.30 -5.67
C THR A 92 0.06 -6.98 -6.56
N LEU A 93 0.79 -6.22 -7.37
CA LEU A 93 1.85 -6.79 -8.22
C LEU A 93 2.99 -7.36 -7.37
N GLY A 94 3.46 -6.62 -6.35
CA GLY A 94 4.45 -7.10 -5.40
C GLY A 94 3.98 -8.36 -4.66
N MET A 95 2.71 -8.41 -4.26
CA MET A 95 2.10 -9.59 -3.66
C MET A 95 2.18 -10.80 -4.60
N ILE A 96 1.74 -10.66 -5.85
CA ILE A 96 1.72 -11.77 -6.81
C ILE A 96 3.13 -12.24 -7.16
N LEU A 97 4.05 -11.32 -7.42
CA LEU A 97 5.39 -11.66 -7.90
C LEU A 97 6.34 -12.12 -6.79
N VAL A 98 6.18 -11.60 -5.57
CA VAL A 98 7.16 -11.80 -4.47
C VAL A 98 6.58 -12.62 -3.33
N HIS A 99 5.36 -12.32 -2.87
CA HIS A 99 4.85 -12.86 -1.61
C HIS A 99 3.99 -14.12 -1.78
N LEU A 100 3.18 -14.18 -2.83
CA LEU A 100 2.33 -15.33 -3.14
C LEU A 100 3.15 -16.62 -3.33
N PRO A 101 4.32 -16.63 -4.01
CA PRO A 101 5.17 -17.82 -4.09
C PRO A 101 5.69 -18.31 -2.73
N ALA A 102 5.78 -17.43 -1.74
CA ALA A 102 6.19 -17.77 -0.37
C ALA A 102 5.03 -18.28 0.52
N GLY A 103 3.81 -18.35 -0.03
CA GLY A 103 2.61 -18.81 0.67
C GLY A 103 1.92 -17.72 1.50
N TRP A 104 1.18 -18.12 2.53
CA TRP A 104 0.32 -17.21 3.29
C TRP A 104 1.05 -16.45 4.42
N PHE A 105 1.81 -17.17 5.25
CA PHE A 105 2.29 -16.67 6.54
C PHE A 105 3.57 -15.83 6.43
N VAL A 106 3.61 -14.67 7.11
CA VAL A 106 4.85 -13.88 7.29
C VAL A 106 5.70 -14.36 8.46
N VAL A 107 5.11 -15.07 9.44
CA VAL A 107 5.81 -15.64 10.60
C VAL A 107 5.19 -16.97 11.06
N GLY A 108 5.99 -17.83 11.70
CA GLY A 108 5.54 -19.11 12.25
C GLY A 108 5.42 -20.19 11.18
N GLY A 109 4.25 -20.29 10.53
CA GLY A 109 3.97 -21.28 9.48
C GLY A 109 4.65 -21.00 8.13
N GLY A 110 5.43 -19.93 8.04
CA GLY A 110 6.14 -19.48 6.85
C GLY A 110 6.94 -18.21 7.10
N ARG A 111 7.52 -17.64 6.04
CA ARG A 111 8.19 -16.35 6.04
C ARG A 111 7.90 -15.65 4.71
N ASN A 112 7.78 -14.32 4.74
CA ASN A 112 7.60 -13.50 3.54
C ASN A 112 6.30 -13.75 2.77
N GLY A 113 5.31 -14.43 3.38
CA GLY A 113 4.01 -14.70 2.77
C GLY A 113 3.13 -13.46 2.59
N MET A 114 1.95 -13.66 2.01
CA MET A 114 1.08 -12.58 1.53
C MET A 114 0.10 -11.98 2.55
N GLU A 115 -0.02 -12.49 3.78
CA GLU A 115 -1.02 -12.00 4.75
C GLU A 115 -0.94 -10.48 5.00
N TYR A 116 0.27 -9.93 5.06
CA TYR A 116 0.48 -8.50 5.26
C TYR A 116 0.11 -7.69 4.01
N SER A 117 0.36 -8.23 2.82
CA SER A 117 -0.05 -7.60 1.56
C SER A 117 -1.57 -7.48 1.48
N VAL A 118 -2.30 -8.53 1.85
CA VAL A 118 -3.77 -8.56 1.82
C VAL A 118 -4.35 -7.45 2.69
N ILE A 119 -3.88 -7.32 3.94
CA ILE A 119 -4.41 -6.29 4.85
C ILE A 119 -4.06 -4.88 4.37
N LEU A 120 -2.86 -4.64 3.84
CA LEU A 120 -2.48 -3.34 3.31
C LEU A 120 -3.31 -2.96 2.07
N ILE A 121 -3.56 -3.91 1.17
CA ILE A 121 -4.39 -3.69 -0.02
C ILE A 121 -5.83 -3.32 0.40
N VAL A 122 -6.42 -4.06 1.33
CA VAL A 122 -7.78 -3.77 1.83
C VAL A 122 -7.83 -2.42 2.55
N ALA A 123 -6.82 -2.09 3.36
CA ALA A 123 -6.72 -0.80 4.03
C ALA A 123 -6.63 0.36 3.02
N LEU A 124 -5.79 0.22 1.99
CA LEU A 124 -5.66 1.22 0.92
C LEU A 124 -6.95 1.37 0.11
N LEU A 125 -7.67 0.28 -0.19
CA LEU A 125 -8.99 0.36 -0.84
C LEU A 125 -10.01 1.09 0.03
N GLY A 126 -10.02 0.81 1.34
CA GLY A 126 -10.87 1.51 2.31
C GLY A 126 -10.55 3.01 2.39
N ILE A 127 -9.26 3.37 2.43
CA ILE A 127 -8.80 4.75 2.37
C ILE A 127 -9.20 5.39 1.03
N ALA A 128 -9.00 4.70 -0.09
CA ALA A 128 -9.33 5.22 -1.40
C ALA A 128 -10.83 5.53 -1.53
N TRP A 129 -11.66 4.63 -1.00
CA TRP A 129 -13.11 4.82 -0.93
C TRP A 129 -13.49 6.01 -0.04
N ALA A 130 -12.97 6.07 1.19
CA ALA A 130 -13.34 7.08 2.17
C ALA A 130 -12.98 8.52 1.75
N TYR A 131 -11.89 8.71 1.01
CA TYR A 131 -11.45 10.02 0.54
C TYR A 131 -11.85 10.33 -0.90
N TRP A 132 -12.66 9.47 -1.54
CA TRP A 132 -13.06 9.69 -2.93
C TRP A 132 -13.84 10.99 -3.04
N PRO A 133 -13.61 11.84 -4.06
CA PRO A 133 -14.35 13.08 -4.21
C PRO A 133 -15.84 12.80 -4.34
N ALA A 134 -16.58 13.04 -3.25
CA ALA A 134 -18.02 13.10 -3.32
C ALA A 134 -18.39 14.38 -4.07
N ARG A 135 -19.30 14.24 -5.04
CA ARG A 135 -19.97 15.38 -5.64
C ARG A 135 -20.74 16.03 -4.49
N HIS A 136 -20.33 17.20 -4.04
CA HIS A 136 -21.21 17.99 -3.19
C HIS A 136 -22.34 18.44 -4.11
N SER A 137 -23.51 17.83 -3.99
CA SER A 137 -24.73 18.44 -4.49
C SER A 137 -24.87 19.75 -3.72
N ALA A 138 -24.64 20.87 -4.41
CA ALA A 138 -24.87 22.21 -3.89
C ALA A 138 -26.35 22.41 -3.55
#